data_AF-A0A3Q2ZJS8-F1
#
_entry.id   AF-A0A3Q2ZJS8-F1
#
_cell.length_a   1.000
_cell.length_b   1.000
_cell.length_c   1.000
_cell.angle_alpha   90.00
_cell.angle_beta   90.00
_cell.angle_gamma   90.00
#
_symmetry.space_group_name_H-M   'P 1'
#
loop_
_entity.id
_entity.type
_entity.pdbx_description
1 polymer ?
#
loop_
_entity_poly.entity_id
_entity_poly.type
_entity_poly.pdbx_seq_one_letter_code
_entity_poly.pdbx_strand_id
1 'polypeptide(L)'
;MIGTQVPAPVLTVTPARGLVDDPICIKAGFMPPNHPVTLCAQMRSENGDLWEAFGHYNTSADGTVNLARDHSVGGSYLGCEPMGLFWALQPGPGERDGLRLRKKNVKIPLIVDISLLEGHVTPRERENSELAVATTERWYMAPGVQRIDIRQNGVVGTLFLPPGPGRFPAVLDLWGMGGGLVEYRSSLAASRGFASFSIAYMEHKDLTVQLDIDSSDKAINILREHPQICGDRIGIIGLCYGVYLTLRTATLSDVNVRRTVVYSIPYLKVWKLLLELAKSNMYMNIENLACPLLYILGEDDQNFPSTENIEDILKTAGKSHLYTCLSYPGAGHLIEPPYTPHSRMSVWRIKPEKMLALWGGHTAPHAAAQEDAWKEILKFLDKNLRRHSPPSCPYVKKVE
;
A
#
# COMPACT_ATOMS: atom_id res chain seq x y z
N MET A 1 -30.85 41.03 -29.04
CA MET A 1 -29.69 40.16 -28.73
C MET A 1 -30.11 39.22 -27.63
N ILE A 2 -30.34 37.95 -27.94
CA ILE A 2 -30.56 36.92 -26.92
C ILE A 2 -29.17 36.67 -26.32
N GLY A 3 -28.94 37.14 -25.10
CA GLY A 3 -27.67 36.88 -24.41
C GLY A 3 -27.49 35.38 -24.31
N THR A 4 -26.44 34.85 -24.95
CA THR A 4 -26.04 33.46 -24.77
C THR A 4 -25.67 33.29 -23.30
N GLN A 5 -26.55 32.66 -22.54
CA GLN A 5 -26.33 32.33 -21.15
C GLN A 5 -25.15 31.35 -21.09
N VAL A 6 -23.98 31.83 -20.67
CA VAL A 6 -22.80 30.97 -20.53
C VAL A 6 -23.07 30.05 -19.33
N PRO A 7 -23.07 28.72 -19.51
CA PRO A 7 -23.23 27.79 -18.40
C PRO A 7 -22.12 28.00 -17.37
N ALA A 8 -22.47 27.90 -16.09
CA ALA A 8 -21.49 28.03 -15.01
C ALA A 8 -20.45 26.90 -15.08
N PRO A 9 -19.18 27.16 -14.70
CA PRO A 9 -18.17 26.11 -14.59
C PRO A 9 -18.64 24.93 -13.76
N VAL A 10 -18.36 23.72 -14.22
CA VAL A 10 -18.71 22.48 -13.52
C VAL A 10 -17.48 21.62 -13.32
N LEU A 11 -17.35 21.05 -12.14
CA LEU A 11 -16.35 20.05 -11.79
C LEU A 11 -17.03 18.73 -11.43
N THR A 12 -16.53 17.63 -11.99
CA THR A 12 -17.06 16.28 -11.77
C THR A 12 -15.95 15.33 -11.34
N VAL A 13 -16.26 14.48 -10.36
CA VAL A 13 -15.40 13.41 -9.87
C VAL A 13 -16.18 12.11 -9.88
N THR A 14 -15.71 11.10 -10.60
CA THR A 14 -16.45 9.84 -10.80
C THR A 14 -15.54 8.61 -10.70
N PRO A 15 -15.87 7.61 -9.85
CA PRO A 15 -16.93 7.65 -8.85
C PRO A 15 -16.61 8.63 -7.71
N ALA A 16 -17.64 9.26 -7.15
CA ALA A 16 -17.47 10.15 -5.99
C ALA A 16 -17.11 9.38 -4.70
N ARG A 17 -17.45 8.09 -4.63
CA ARG A 17 -17.10 7.19 -3.53
C ARG A 17 -16.45 5.94 -4.12
N GLY A 18 -15.24 5.61 -3.68
CA GLY A 18 -14.50 4.45 -4.17
C GLY A 18 -13.39 4.05 -3.22
N LEU A 19 -12.76 2.89 -3.46
CA LEU A 19 -11.58 2.51 -2.67
C LEU A 19 -10.41 3.42 -3.01
N VAL A 20 -9.52 3.64 -2.04
CA VAL A 20 -8.36 4.50 -2.20
C VAL A 20 -7.45 4.01 -3.32
N ASP A 21 -7.41 2.70 -3.60
CA ASP A 21 -6.59 2.04 -4.61
C ASP A 21 -7.31 1.85 -5.97
N ASP A 22 -8.53 2.37 -6.14
CA ASP A 22 -9.23 2.40 -7.43
C ASP A 22 -9.07 3.77 -8.11
N PRO A 23 -8.78 3.86 -9.42
CA PRO A 23 -8.67 5.13 -10.12
C PRO A 23 -10.03 5.84 -10.19
N ILE A 24 -10.00 7.18 -10.29
CA ILE A 24 -11.18 8.01 -10.53
C ILE A 24 -10.95 8.93 -11.72
N CYS A 25 -12.05 9.43 -12.28
CA CYS A 25 -12.04 10.39 -13.38
C CYS A 25 -12.43 11.77 -12.87
N ILE A 26 -11.59 12.77 -13.13
CA ILE A 26 -11.82 14.18 -12.78
C ILE A 26 -11.93 14.98 -14.07
N LYS A 27 -13.05 15.69 -14.24
CA LYS A 27 -13.28 16.55 -15.39
C LYS A 27 -13.90 17.88 -14.97
N ALA A 28 -13.41 18.95 -15.58
CA ALA A 28 -14.00 20.28 -15.51
C ALA A 28 -14.53 20.70 -16.88
N GLY A 29 -15.61 21.48 -16.91
CA GLY A 29 -16.20 21.99 -18.14
C GLY A 29 -16.87 23.34 -17.97
N PHE A 30 -17.36 23.89 -19.08
CA PHE A 30 -18.03 25.19 -19.16
C PHE A 30 -17.13 26.37 -18.77
N MET A 31 -15.87 26.34 -19.21
CA MET A 31 -14.90 27.42 -19.04
C MET A 31 -14.58 28.06 -20.42
N PRO A 32 -13.97 29.25 -20.47
CA PRO A 32 -13.50 29.81 -21.74
C PRO A 32 -12.47 28.88 -22.40
N PRO A 33 -12.40 28.80 -23.74
CA PRO A 33 -11.41 27.98 -24.45
C PRO A 33 -9.97 28.45 -24.22
N ASN A 34 -9.01 27.51 -24.16
CA ASN A 34 -7.57 27.79 -23.97
C ASN A 34 -7.26 28.67 -22.75
N HIS A 35 -8.08 28.56 -21.71
CA HIS A 35 -8.03 29.39 -20.53
C HIS A 35 -7.23 28.70 -19.42
N PRO A 36 -6.34 29.41 -18.70
CA PRO A 36 -5.58 28.85 -17.60
C PRO A 36 -6.49 28.54 -16.40
N VAL A 37 -6.34 27.35 -15.84
CA VAL A 37 -7.07 26.91 -14.64
C VAL A 37 -6.17 26.06 -13.74
N THR A 38 -6.47 26.03 -12.45
CA THR A 38 -5.83 25.12 -11.49
C THR A 38 -6.86 24.12 -10.96
N LEU A 39 -6.52 22.84 -10.95
CA LEU A 39 -7.24 21.85 -10.15
C LEU A 39 -6.42 21.54 -8.91
N CYS A 40 -7.04 21.68 -7.74
CA CYS A 40 -6.41 21.51 -6.44
C CYS A 40 -7.15 20.43 -5.64
N ALA A 41 -6.41 19.51 -5.01
CA ALA A 41 -6.94 18.59 -4.01
C ALA A 41 -6.48 19.02 -2.62
N GLN A 42 -7.41 19.02 -1.67
CA GLN A 42 -7.12 19.23 -0.25
C GLN A 42 -7.82 18.17 0.61
N MET A 43 -7.13 17.70 1.66
CA MET A 43 -7.71 16.83 2.66
C MET A 43 -7.09 17.07 4.03
N ARG A 44 -7.76 16.61 5.10
CA ARG A 44 -7.17 16.53 6.44
C ARG A 44 -6.94 15.09 6.84
N SER A 45 -5.74 14.83 7.35
CA SER A 45 -5.44 13.54 7.96
C SER A 45 -6.24 13.33 9.25
N GLU A 46 -6.26 12.11 9.78
CA GLU A 46 -6.91 11.80 11.06
C GLU A 46 -6.24 12.47 12.28
N ASN A 47 -5.07 13.09 12.08
CA ASN A 47 -4.41 13.91 13.09
C ASN A 47 -4.74 15.41 12.96
N GLY A 48 -5.51 15.79 11.94
CA GLY A 48 -5.84 17.19 11.64
C GLY A 48 -4.90 17.88 10.65
N ASP A 49 -3.71 17.30 10.38
CA ASP A 49 -2.72 17.89 9.46
C ASP A 49 -3.33 18.01 8.04
N LEU A 50 -3.21 19.19 7.42
CA LEU A 50 -3.62 19.48 6.03
C LEU A 50 -2.67 18.81 5.04
N TRP A 51 -3.23 18.25 3.97
CA TRP A 51 -2.50 17.75 2.82
C TRP A 51 -3.07 18.36 1.55
N GLU A 52 -2.21 18.80 0.64
CA GLU A 52 -2.63 19.43 -0.61
C GLU A 52 -1.74 19.06 -1.80
N ALA A 53 -2.34 19.10 -2.99
CA ALA A 53 -1.67 19.01 -4.28
C ALA A 53 -2.45 19.82 -5.30
N PHE A 54 -1.78 20.28 -6.36
CA PHE A 54 -2.45 20.96 -7.45
C PHE A 54 -1.74 20.73 -8.78
N GLY A 55 -2.50 20.85 -9.87
CA GLY A 55 -1.98 20.86 -11.23
C GLY A 55 -2.55 22.04 -12.00
N HIS A 56 -1.71 22.69 -12.80
CA HIS A 56 -2.12 23.76 -13.72
C HIS A 56 -2.48 23.16 -15.07
N TYR A 57 -3.59 23.61 -15.65
CA TYR A 57 -4.09 23.15 -16.93
C TYR A 57 -4.50 24.33 -17.79
N ASN A 58 -4.57 24.11 -19.10
CA ASN A 58 -5.27 25.00 -20.02
C ASN A 58 -6.47 24.24 -20.57
N THR A 59 -7.64 24.87 -20.58
CA THR A 59 -8.85 24.25 -21.12
C THR A 59 -8.70 23.97 -22.61
N SER A 60 -9.31 22.90 -23.12
CA SER A 60 -9.35 22.64 -24.55
C SER A 60 -10.23 23.64 -25.30
N ALA A 61 -10.28 23.53 -26.63
CA ALA A 61 -11.07 24.41 -27.50
C ALA A 61 -12.58 24.39 -27.18
N ASP A 62 -13.07 23.33 -26.53
CA ASP A 62 -14.46 23.17 -26.06
C ASP A 62 -14.66 23.68 -24.61
N GLY A 63 -13.64 24.27 -23.98
CA GLY A 63 -13.74 24.79 -22.63
C GLY A 63 -13.74 23.72 -21.53
N THR A 64 -13.07 22.59 -21.77
CA THR A 64 -13.00 21.46 -20.82
C THR A 64 -11.57 21.13 -20.37
N VAL A 65 -11.45 20.45 -19.24
CA VAL A 65 -10.22 19.79 -18.77
C VAL A 65 -10.60 18.39 -18.31
N ASN A 66 -9.84 17.39 -18.74
CA ASN A 66 -9.97 16.00 -18.34
C ASN A 66 -8.60 15.45 -17.95
N LEU A 67 -8.42 15.16 -16.66
CA LEU A 67 -7.14 14.69 -16.10
C LEU A 67 -6.64 13.37 -16.72
N ALA A 68 -7.53 12.60 -17.37
CA ALA A 68 -7.14 11.37 -18.05
C ALA A 68 -6.49 11.58 -19.43
N ARG A 69 -6.47 12.81 -19.94
CA ARG A 69 -5.99 13.14 -21.29
C ARG A 69 -5.11 14.39 -21.31
N ASP A 70 -5.49 15.39 -20.54
CA ASP A 70 -4.90 16.72 -20.62
C ASP A 70 -3.69 16.81 -19.69
N HIS A 71 -2.66 17.53 -20.12
CA HIS A 71 -1.39 17.61 -19.42
C HIS A 71 -1.41 18.70 -18.35
N SER A 72 -0.96 18.35 -17.14
CA SER A 72 -0.55 19.35 -16.16
C SER A 72 0.71 20.06 -16.66
N VAL A 73 0.67 21.39 -16.70
CA VAL A 73 1.78 22.25 -17.15
C VAL A 73 2.56 22.89 -15.99
N GLY A 74 2.15 22.62 -14.74
CA GLY A 74 2.83 23.10 -13.54
C GLY A 74 2.13 22.67 -12.26
N GLY A 75 2.73 22.98 -11.12
CA GLY A 75 2.23 22.62 -9.79
C GLY A 75 2.96 21.42 -9.18
N SER A 76 2.23 20.60 -8.43
CA SER A 76 2.77 19.45 -7.69
C SER A 76 3.25 18.30 -8.59
N TYR A 77 2.80 18.26 -9.84
CA TYR A 77 3.18 17.26 -10.85
C TYR A 77 3.01 17.83 -12.28
N LEU A 78 3.65 17.18 -13.25
CA LEU A 78 3.64 17.55 -14.66
C LEU A 78 3.15 16.37 -15.52
N GLY A 79 2.60 16.66 -16.70
CA GLY A 79 2.20 15.64 -17.66
C GLY A 79 0.77 15.14 -17.47
N CYS A 80 0.40 14.12 -18.24
CA CYS A 80 -0.92 13.49 -18.20
C CYS A 80 -0.96 12.45 -17.07
N GLU A 81 -1.33 12.90 -15.86
CA GLU A 81 -1.29 12.11 -14.63
C GLU A 81 -2.70 12.07 -14.00
N PRO A 82 -3.55 11.08 -14.35
CA PRO A 82 -4.96 11.07 -13.97
C PRO A 82 -5.21 11.11 -12.47
N MET A 83 -4.28 10.52 -11.71
CA MET A 83 -4.32 10.43 -10.24
C MET A 83 -3.27 11.33 -9.58
N GLY A 84 -2.67 12.27 -10.33
CA GLY A 84 -1.64 13.20 -9.85
C GLY A 84 -2.02 13.96 -8.59
N LEU A 85 -3.28 14.40 -8.50
CA LEU A 85 -3.81 15.11 -7.33
C LEU A 85 -3.83 14.29 -6.04
N PHE A 86 -3.70 12.96 -6.11
CA PHE A 86 -3.70 12.07 -4.94
C PHE A 86 -2.29 11.65 -4.55
N TRP A 87 -1.53 11.09 -5.50
CA TRP A 87 -0.19 10.60 -5.19
C TRP A 87 0.81 11.74 -4.93
N ALA A 88 0.55 12.95 -5.43
CA ALA A 88 1.39 14.12 -5.23
C ALA A 88 1.01 14.96 -3.99
N LEU A 89 0.04 14.51 -3.16
CA LEU A 89 -0.31 15.22 -1.93
C LEU A 89 0.91 15.41 -1.04
N GLN A 90 1.09 16.62 -0.53
CA GLN A 90 2.14 16.97 0.41
C GLN A 90 1.53 17.67 1.62
N PRO A 91 2.19 17.64 2.80
CA PRO A 91 1.76 18.44 3.93
C PRO A 91 1.60 19.91 3.53
N GLY A 92 0.48 20.50 3.94
CA GLY A 92 0.19 21.90 3.65
C GLY A 92 1.16 22.87 4.33
N PRO A 93 1.18 24.15 3.90
CA PRO A 93 1.99 25.18 4.52
C PRO A 93 1.75 25.31 6.03
N GLY A 94 2.83 25.30 6.82
CA GLY A 94 2.77 25.44 8.28
C GLY A 94 2.47 24.15 9.03
N GLU A 95 2.29 23.03 8.34
CA GLU A 95 2.20 21.71 8.96
C GLU A 95 3.55 21.24 9.49
N ARG A 96 3.52 20.22 10.35
CA ARG A 96 4.72 19.71 11.05
C ARG A 96 5.69 19.03 10.09
N ASP A 97 6.98 19.09 10.39
CA ASP A 97 8.00 18.40 9.61
C ASP A 97 7.93 16.87 9.75
N GLY A 98 8.35 16.18 8.69
CA GLY A 98 8.52 14.73 8.65
C GLY A 98 7.21 13.96 8.81
N LEU A 99 6.11 14.49 8.29
CA LEU A 99 4.82 13.79 8.23
C LEU A 99 4.85 12.65 7.20
N ARG A 100 4.17 11.57 7.55
CA ARG A 100 3.82 10.45 6.66
C ARG A 100 2.34 10.18 6.83
N LEU A 101 1.59 10.17 5.73
CA LEU A 101 0.19 9.80 5.77
C LEU A 101 0.08 8.32 6.13
N ARG A 102 -0.61 8.02 7.23
CA ARG A 102 -0.96 6.65 7.63
C ARG A 102 -2.43 6.63 8.00
N LYS A 103 -3.18 5.69 7.42
CA LYS A 103 -4.56 5.47 7.77
C LYS A 103 -4.64 4.70 9.09
N LYS A 104 -5.29 5.25 10.13
CA LYS A 104 -5.46 4.56 11.42
C LYS A 104 -6.83 3.91 11.52
N ASN A 105 -7.89 4.58 11.06
CA ASN A 105 -9.24 4.03 11.10
C ASN A 105 -9.74 3.68 9.69
N VAL A 106 -9.62 2.40 9.32
CA VAL A 106 -10.04 1.89 8.00
C VAL A 106 -11.56 1.92 7.78
N LYS A 107 -12.38 2.15 8.82
CA LYS A 107 -13.85 2.21 8.74
C LYS A 107 -14.39 3.57 8.29
N ILE A 108 -13.53 4.59 8.19
CA ILE A 108 -13.91 5.92 7.70
C ILE A 108 -13.08 6.25 6.45
N PRO A 109 -13.61 7.00 5.48
CA PRO A 109 -12.86 7.37 4.29
C PRO A 109 -11.82 8.46 4.58
N LEU A 110 -10.95 8.73 3.61
CA LEU A 110 -10.37 10.05 3.46
C LEU A 110 -11.34 10.91 2.64
N ILE A 111 -11.64 12.11 3.13
CA ILE A 111 -12.46 13.09 2.41
C ILE A 111 -11.51 14.03 1.69
N VAL A 112 -11.62 14.09 0.37
CA VAL A 112 -10.77 14.94 -0.48
C VAL A 112 -11.66 15.92 -1.24
N ASP A 113 -11.44 17.20 -1.02
CA ASP A 113 -12.09 18.26 -1.79
C ASP A 113 -11.23 18.58 -2.99
N ILE A 114 -11.85 18.53 -4.18
CA ILE A 114 -11.24 18.96 -5.43
C ILE A 114 -11.84 20.30 -5.80
N SER A 115 -11.00 21.32 -5.92
CA SER A 115 -11.38 22.67 -6.31
C SER A 115 -10.87 23.00 -7.71
N LEU A 116 -11.74 23.59 -8.52
CA LEU A 116 -11.41 24.24 -9.78
C LEU A 116 -11.22 25.73 -9.52
N LEU A 117 -10.04 26.25 -9.82
CA LEU A 117 -9.67 27.65 -9.62
C LEU A 117 -9.41 28.34 -10.97
N GLU A 118 -9.79 29.60 -11.08
CA GLU A 118 -9.50 30.46 -12.23
C GLU A 118 -8.02 30.87 -12.25
N GLY A 119 -7.38 30.73 -13.42
CA GLY A 119 -5.96 31.05 -13.60
C GLY A 119 -5.00 29.95 -13.13
N HIS A 120 -3.70 30.17 -13.37
CA HIS A 120 -2.63 29.33 -12.83
C HIS A 120 -2.23 29.86 -11.45
N VAL A 121 -3.09 29.59 -10.46
CA VAL A 121 -2.96 30.07 -9.08
C VAL A 121 -2.63 28.92 -8.12
N THR A 122 -2.11 29.26 -6.94
CA THR A 122 -1.79 28.28 -5.89
C THR A 122 -3.00 28.01 -4.98
N PRO A 123 -3.02 26.91 -4.20
CA PRO A 123 -4.11 26.63 -3.23
C PRO A 123 -4.36 27.76 -2.21
N ARG A 124 -3.38 28.63 -1.97
CA ARG A 124 -3.50 29.78 -1.04
C ARG A 124 -4.40 30.89 -1.58
N GLU A 125 -4.60 30.95 -2.89
CA GLU A 125 -5.39 31.98 -3.57
C GLU A 125 -6.84 31.52 -3.82
N ARG A 126 -7.23 30.36 -3.27
CA ARG A 126 -8.52 29.69 -3.44
C ARG A 126 -9.72 30.60 -3.16
N GLU A 127 -9.68 31.37 -2.08
CA GLU A 127 -10.81 32.21 -1.65
C GLU A 127 -11.28 33.22 -2.72
N ASN A 128 -10.36 33.66 -3.59
CA ASN A 128 -10.65 34.67 -4.62
C ASN A 128 -10.79 34.09 -6.04
N SER A 129 -10.56 32.78 -6.21
CA SER A 129 -10.43 32.15 -7.53
C SER A 129 -11.27 30.88 -7.71
N GLU A 130 -11.94 30.37 -6.67
CA GLU A 130 -12.72 29.13 -6.78
C GLU A 130 -13.96 29.27 -7.67
N LEU A 131 -13.99 28.47 -8.73
CA LEU A 131 -15.08 28.39 -9.70
C LEU A 131 -16.07 27.28 -9.39
N ALA A 132 -15.57 26.13 -8.90
CA ALA A 132 -16.38 24.98 -8.54
C ALA A 132 -15.61 24.07 -7.56
N VAL A 133 -16.35 23.29 -6.77
CA VAL A 133 -15.79 22.28 -5.86
C VAL A 133 -16.57 20.98 -5.96
N ALA A 134 -15.86 19.85 -5.86
CA ALA A 134 -16.43 18.52 -5.78
C ALA A 134 -15.68 17.70 -4.73
N THR A 135 -16.42 17.01 -3.87
CA THR A 135 -15.85 16.18 -2.80
C THR A 135 -15.87 14.70 -3.20
N THR A 136 -14.79 13.97 -2.91
CA THR A 136 -14.73 12.51 -3.07
C THR A 136 -14.33 11.80 -1.77
N GLU A 137 -14.96 10.65 -1.53
CA GLU A 137 -14.63 9.75 -0.43
C GLU A 137 -13.75 8.60 -0.91
N ARG A 138 -12.58 8.46 -0.30
CA ARG A 138 -11.59 7.43 -0.60
C ARG A 138 -11.53 6.41 0.55
N TRP A 139 -12.15 5.25 0.34
CA TRP A 139 -12.37 4.23 1.35
C TRP A 139 -11.22 3.22 1.41
N TYR A 140 -10.91 2.68 2.58
CA TYR A 140 -9.92 1.60 2.74
C TYR A 140 -10.55 0.21 2.90
N MET A 141 -11.87 0.14 3.02
CA MET A 141 -12.62 -1.08 3.29
C MET A 141 -13.90 -1.08 2.44
N ALA A 142 -14.04 -2.07 1.58
CA ALA A 142 -15.21 -2.21 0.72
C ALA A 142 -16.47 -2.58 1.52
N PRO A 143 -17.67 -2.26 1.00
CA PRO A 143 -18.92 -2.69 1.61
C PRO A 143 -18.96 -4.21 1.84
N GLY A 144 -19.39 -4.61 3.04
CA GLY A 144 -19.54 -6.03 3.42
C GLY A 144 -18.26 -6.72 3.91
N VAL A 145 -17.08 -6.09 3.80
CA VAL A 145 -15.87 -6.58 4.45
C VAL A 145 -16.05 -6.51 5.97
N GLN A 146 -15.78 -7.62 6.67
CA GLN A 146 -15.85 -7.69 8.12
C GLN A 146 -14.46 -7.40 8.72
N ARG A 147 -14.43 -6.63 9.81
CA ARG A 147 -13.21 -6.38 10.60
C ARG A 147 -13.36 -7.02 11.98
N ILE A 148 -12.52 -8.00 12.29
CA ILE A 148 -12.61 -8.82 13.50
C ILE A 148 -11.31 -8.66 14.29
N ASP A 149 -11.39 -8.16 15.52
CA ASP A 149 -10.24 -8.08 16.40
C ASP A 149 -9.90 -9.48 16.95
N ILE A 150 -8.63 -9.89 16.84
CA ILE A 150 -8.12 -11.17 17.33
C ILE A 150 -7.15 -10.93 18.49
N ARG A 151 -7.41 -11.59 19.62
CA ARG A 151 -6.58 -11.59 20.84
C ARG A 151 -6.47 -13.03 21.35
N GLN A 152 -5.71 -13.86 20.63
CA GLN A 152 -5.65 -15.30 20.87
C GLN A 152 -4.19 -15.77 20.91
N ASN A 153 -3.84 -16.62 21.88
CA ASN A 153 -2.51 -17.22 22.00
C ASN A 153 -1.36 -16.19 22.02
N GLY A 154 -1.58 -15.01 22.61
CA GLY A 154 -0.62 -13.90 22.61
C GLY A 154 -0.53 -13.10 21.30
N VAL A 155 -1.23 -13.53 20.24
CA VAL A 155 -1.34 -12.78 18.99
C VAL A 155 -2.36 -11.65 19.16
N VAL A 156 -1.92 -10.46 18.81
CA VAL A 156 -2.73 -9.24 18.75
C VAL A 156 -2.84 -8.83 17.30
N GLY A 157 -4.04 -8.87 16.72
CA GLY A 157 -4.22 -8.44 15.34
C GLY A 157 -5.67 -8.18 14.97
N THR A 158 -5.89 -7.93 13.69
CA THR A 158 -7.20 -7.69 13.09
C THR A 158 -7.32 -8.52 11.83
N LEU A 159 -8.28 -9.44 11.83
CA LEU A 159 -8.65 -10.25 10.68
C LEU A 159 -9.75 -9.54 9.88
N PHE A 160 -9.51 -9.34 8.60
CA PHE A 160 -10.47 -8.84 7.64
C PHE A 160 -10.99 -10.00 6.78
N LEU A 161 -12.31 -10.15 6.71
CA LEU A 161 -12.95 -11.17 5.88
C LEU A 161 -13.73 -10.51 4.72
N PRO A 162 -13.56 -10.99 3.48
CA PRO A 162 -14.42 -10.60 2.38
C PRO A 162 -15.90 -10.91 2.66
N PRO A 163 -16.85 -10.24 1.99
CA PRO A 163 -18.26 -10.60 2.09
C PRO A 163 -18.50 -12.02 1.56
N GLY A 164 -19.40 -12.75 2.22
CA GLY A 164 -19.84 -14.08 1.81
C GLY A 164 -19.46 -15.21 2.79
N PRO A 165 -19.84 -16.45 2.48
CA PRO A 165 -19.70 -17.57 3.41
C PRO A 165 -18.27 -18.11 3.54
N GLY A 166 -17.36 -17.74 2.64
CA GLY A 166 -16.04 -18.37 2.52
C GLY A 166 -16.12 -19.80 1.94
N ARG A 167 -15.09 -20.63 2.06
CA ARG A 167 -13.78 -20.34 2.67
C ARG A 167 -12.90 -19.49 1.75
N PHE A 168 -12.19 -18.53 2.33
CA PHE A 168 -11.34 -17.59 1.58
C PHE A 168 -9.86 -18.03 1.61
N PRO A 169 -9.09 -17.82 0.52
CA PRO A 169 -7.64 -17.78 0.64
C PRO A 169 -7.25 -16.66 1.60
N ALA A 170 -6.20 -16.86 2.39
CA ALA A 170 -5.79 -15.90 3.39
C ALA A 170 -4.39 -15.34 3.16
N VAL A 171 -4.15 -14.14 3.69
CA VAL A 171 -2.85 -13.47 3.69
C VAL A 171 -2.56 -12.96 5.10
N LEU A 172 -1.40 -13.33 5.64
CA LEU A 172 -0.85 -12.70 6.84
C LEU A 172 -0.09 -11.43 6.42
N ASP A 173 -0.46 -10.28 6.97
CA ASP A 173 0.07 -8.96 6.61
C ASP A 173 1.00 -8.43 7.72
N LEU A 174 2.29 -8.32 7.41
CA LEU A 174 3.36 -7.97 8.33
C LEU A 174 3.99 -6.64 7.89
N TRP A 175 3.98 -5.67 8.81
CA TRP A 175 4.48 -4.32 8.58
C TRP A 175 5.92 -4.14 9.05
N GLY A 176 6.43 -2.92 9.07
CA GLY A 176 7.78 -2.60 9.59
C GLY A 176 7.81 -2.34 11.10
N MET A 177 8.94 -1.84 11.59
CA MET A 177 9.15 -1.48 13.01
C MET A 177 8.48 -0.13 13.40
N GLY A 178 7.37 0.21 12.76
CA GLY A 178 6.63 1.46 13.02
C GLY A 178 5.74 1.40 14.27
N GLY A 179 5.70 0.25 14.95
CA GLY A 179 4.85 0.01 16.12
C GLY A 179 3.36 -0.10 15.82
N GLY A 180 2.65 -0.66 16.80
CA GLY A 180 1.18 -0.74 16.80
C GLY A 180 0.63 -1.73 15.78
N LEU A 181 -0.63 -1.51 15.41
CA LEU A 181 -1.38 -2.36 14.48
C LEU A 181 -1.73 -1.55 13.23
N VAL A 182 -1.32 -2.03 12.06
CA VAL A 182 -1.50 -1.35 10.77
C VAL A 182 -2.44 -2.16 9.90
N GLU A 183 -3.59 -1.59 9.59
CA GLU A 183 -4.71 -2.36 9.04
C GLU A 183 -5.01 -2.10 7.57
N TYR A 184 -4.52 -0.99 7.03
CA TYR A 184 -5.05 -0.44 5.79
C TYR A 184 -4.70 -1.22 4.52
N ARG A 185 -3.56 -1.93 4.48
CA ARG A 185 -3.27 -2.87 3.38
C ARG A 185 -4.12 -4.14 3.50
N SER A 186 -4.32 -4.64 4.72
CA SER A 186 -5.17 -5.80 4.97
C SER A 186 -6.63 -5.56 4.62
N SER A 187 -7.18 -4.39 4.96
CA SER A 187 -8.56 -4.04 4.61
C SER A 187 -8.76 -3.95 3.09
N LEU A 188 -7.75 -3.46 2.36
CA LEU A 188 -7.75 -3.45 0.89
C LEU A 188 -7.64 -4.86 0.32
N ALA A 189 -6.74 -5.71 0.84
CA ALA A 189 -6.63 -7.10 0.41
C ALA A 189 -7.95 -7.88 0.58
N ALA A 190 -8.67 -7.64 1.69
CA ALA A 190 -10.02 -8.20 1.91
C ALA A 190 -11.07 -7.65 0.95
N SER A 191 -10.95 -6.38 0.58
CA SER A 191 -11.78 -5.77 -0.47
C SER A 191 -11.53 -6.38 -1.85
N ARG A 192 -10.38 -7.06 -2.05
CA ARG A 192 -10.06 -7.83 -3.27
C ARG A 192 -10.38 -9.31 -3.15
N GLY A 193 -10.97 -9.78 -2.05
CA GLY A 193 -11.44 -11.16 -1.87
C GLY A 193 -10.48 -12.12 -1.15
N PHE A 194 -9.46 -11.61 -0.47
CA PHE A 194 -8.58 -12.42 0.40
C PHE A 194 -8.90 -12.19 1.87
N ALA A 195 -9.06 -13.24 2.68
CA ALA A 195 -9.00 -13.01 4.13
C ALA A 195 -7.62 -12.42 4.46
N SER A 196 -7.55 -11.31 5.19
CA SER A 196 -6.26 -10.65 5.46
C SER A 196 -6.11 -10.38 6.94
N PHE A 197 -4.98 -10.80 7.51
CA PHE A 197 -4.73 -10.70 8.94
C PHE A 197 -3.51 -9.84 9.20
N SER A 198 -3.73 -8.60 9.62
CA SER A 198 -2.67 -7.74 10.12
C SER A 198 -2.41 -8.04 11.59
N ILE A 199 -1.14 -8.21 11.99
CA ILE A 199 -0.77 -8.41 13.39
C ILE A 199 0.16 -7.32 13.89
N ALA A 200 0.08 -7.06 15.19
CA ALA A 200 1.04 -6.27 15.93
C ALA A 200 1.98 -7.20 16.69
N TYR A 201 3.27 -6.93 16.61
CA TYR A 201 4.31 -7.66 17.35
C TYR A 201 5.19 -6.72 18.18
N MET A 202 4.95 -5.41 18.15
CA MET A 202 5.61 -4.42 19.00
C MET A 202 4.73 -3.18 19.22
N GLU A 203 4.97 -2.45 20.30
CA GLU A 203 4.35 -1.16 20.65
C GLU A 203 2.80 -1.11 20.55
N HIS A 204 2.11 -2.21 20.87
CA HIS A 204 0.65 -2.26 20.97
C HIS A 204 0.24 -2.51 22.42
N LYS A 205 -0.79 -1.80 22.89
CA LYS A 205 -1.24 -1.81 24.30
C LYS A 205 -1.63 -3.20 24.84
N ASP A 206 -2.04 -4.09 23.95
CA ASP A 206 -2.50 -5.44 24.29
C ASP A 206 -1.37 -6.50 24.21
N LEU A 207 -0.15 -6.10 23.83
CA LEU A 207 1.01 -7.00 23.81
C LEU A 207 1.62 -7.13 25.20
N THR A 208 1.96 -8.35 25.58
CA THR A 208 2.62 -8.66 26.85
C THR A 208 4.14 -8.64 26.78
N VAL A 209 4.70 -8.64 25.57
CA VAL A 209 6.15 -8.57 25.30
C VAL A 209 6.44 -7.40 24.38
N GLN A 210 7.66 -6.87 24.46
CA GLN A 210 8.08 -5.71 23.68
C GLN A 210 8.23 -6.03 22.18
N LEU A 211 8.69 -7.26 21.86
CA LEU A 211 8.84 -7.78 20.51
C LEU A 211 8.51 -9.29 20.50
N ASP A 212 7.45 -9.70 19.79
CA ASP A 212 7.07 -11.12 19.63
C ASP A 212 7.42 -11.62 18.23
N ILE A 213 8.62 -12.20 18.05
CA ILE A 213 9.06 -12.75 16.76
C ILE A 213 8.30 -14.01 16.34
N ASP A 214 7.71 -14.74 17.30
CA ASP A 214 6.96 -15.97 17.07
C ASP A 214 5.47 -15.70 16.77
N SER A 215 5.04 -14.43 16.88
CA SER A 215 3.66 -13.99 16.60
C SER A 215 3.19 -14.38 15.20
N SER A 216 4.09 -14.36 14.22
CA SER A 216 3.84 -14.76 12.83
C SER A 216 3.44 -16.23 12.71
N ASP A 217 4.16 -17.14 13.39
CA ASP A 217 3.89 -18.58 13.37
C ASP A 217 2.55 -18.90 14.06
N LYS A 218 2.31 -18.26 15.22
CA LYS A 218 1.03 -18.36 15.95
C LYS A 218 -0.13 -17.83 15.11
N ALA A 219 0.07 -16.72 14.39
CA ALA A 219 -0.95 -16.12 13.53
C ALA A 219 -1.31 -17.03 12.34
N ILE A 220 -0.33 -17.72 11.75
CA ILE A 220 -0.61 -18.73 10.70
C ILE A 220 -1.51 -19.84 11.25
N ASN A 221 -1.26 -20.34 12.46
CA ASN A 221 -2.11 -21.39 13.04
C ASN A 221 -3.54 -20.89 13.31
N ILE A 222 -3.71 -19.66 13.81
CA ILE A 222 -5.03 -19.03 13.94
C ILE A 222 -5.76 -19.00 12.58
N LEU A 223 -5.07 -18.62 11.50
CA LEU A 223 -5.67 -18.61 10.16
C LEU A 223 -6.04 -20.01 9.67
N ARG A 224 -5.21 -21.02 9.94
CA ARG A 224 -5.48 -22.41 9.54
C ARG A 224 -6.72 -22.98 10.20
N GLU A 225 -6.93 -22.66 11.46
CA GLU A 225 -8.04 -23.15 12.27
C GLU A 225 -9.35 -22.38 12.03
N HIS A 226 -9.27 -21.19 11.42
CA HIS A 226 -10.44 -20.34 11.22
C HIS A 226 -11.44 -20.97 10.21
N PRO A 227 -12.73 -21.10 10.57
CA PRO A 227 -13.70 -21.87 9.78
C PRO A 227 -13.99 -21.30 8.39
N GLN A 228 -13.81 -19.99 8.20
CA GLN A 228 -13.99 -19.28 6.93
C GLN A 228 -12.70 -19.14 6.11
N ILE A 229 -11.59 -19.78 6.52
CA ILE A 229 -10.31 -19.71 5.80
C ILE A 229 -9.99 -21.07 5.19
N CYS A 230 -9.48 -21.06 3.96
CA CYS A 230 -8.84 -22.21 3.35
C CYS A 230 -7.46 -22.38 3.99
N GLY A 231 -7.38 -23.18 5.07
CA GLY A 231 -6.15 -23.33 5.86
C GLY A 231 -4.92 -23.83 5.09
N ASP A 232 -5.09 -24.40 3.90
CA ASP A 232 -4.02 -24.81 2.99
C ASP A 232 -3.64 -23.76 1.92
N ARG A 233 -4.29 -22.59 1.94
CA ARG A 233 -4.13 -21.47 0.99
C ARG A 233 -3.87 -20.17 1.75
N ILE A 234 -2.77 -20.17 2.51
CA ILE A 234 -2.30 -19.00 3.25
C ILE A 234 -1.03 -18.49 2.60
N GLY A 235 -1.03 -17.19 2.28
CA GLY A 235 0.15 -16.42 1.92
C GLY A 235 0.59 -15.50 3.05
N ILE A 236 1.77 -14.91 2.90
CA ILE A 236 2.27 -13.86 3.79
C ILE A 236 2.68 -12.69 2.90
N ILE A 237 2.45 -11.46 3.37
CA ILE A 237 2.95 -10.21 2.82
C ILE A 237 3.77 -9.54 3.92
N GLY A 238 5.03 -9.18 3.66
CA GLY A 238 5.88 -8.47 4.61
C GLY A 238 6.46 -7.20 4.02
N LEU A 239 6.48 -6.07 4.76
CA LEU A 239 7.17 -4.82 4.38
C LEU A 239 8.22 -4.45 5.43
N CYS A 240 9.40 -4.00 5.02
CA CYS A 240 10.47 -3.58 5.94
C CYS A 240 10.82 -4.73 6.90
N TYR A 241 10.74 -4.54 8.22
CA TYR A 241 10.95 -5.63 9.18
C TYR A 241 10.01 -6.83 9.00
N GLY A 242 8.81 -6.61 8.45
CA GLY A 242 7.86 -7.68 8.13
C GLY A 242 8.42 -8.67 7.10
N VAL A 243 9.40 -8.26 6.28
CA VAL A 243 10.14 -9.17 5.37
C VAL A 243 10.89 -10.23 6.16
N TYR A 244 11.58 -9.81 7.21
CA TYR A 244 12.34 -10.72 8.06
C TYR A 244 11.38 -11.76 8.67
N LEU A 245 10.27 -11.32 9.25
CA LEU A 245 9.28 -12.25 9.80
C LEU A 245 8.68 -13.16 8.73
N THR A 246 8.42 -12.62 7.54
CA THR A 246 7.88 -13.39 6.41
C THR A 246 8.81 -14.49 5.96
N LEU A 247 10.08 -14.16 5.68
CA LEU A 247 11.07 -15.14 5.24
C LEU A 247 11.41 -16.13 6.37
N ARG A 248 11.42 -15.69 7.63
CA ARG A 248 11.58 -16.56 8.80
C ARG A 248 10.49 -17.62 8.80
N THR A 249 9.23 -17.21 8.81
CA THR A 249 8.09 -18.14 8.83
C THR A 249 8.03 -19.01 7.58
N ALA A 250 8.42 -18.49 6.41
CA ALA A 250 8.43 -19.23 5.14
C ALA A 250 9.56 -20.27 5.02
N THR A 251 10.59 -20.21 5.86
CA THR A 251 11.73 -21.15 5.89
C THR A 251 11.62 -22.20 6.99
N LEU A 252 10.61 -22.10 7.88
CA LEU A 252 10.34 -23.09 8.92
C LEU A 252 9.61 -24.32 8.35
N SER A 253 10.18 -25.50 8.55
CA SER A 253 9.72 -26.78 7.97
C SER A 253 8.33 -27.24 8.44
N ASP A 254 7.93 -26.91 9.66
CA ASP A 254 6.65 -27.35 10.26
C ASP A 254 5.46 -26.45 9.89
N VAL A 255 5.74 -25.26 9.36
CA VAL A 255 4.70 -24.36 8.88
C VAL A 255 4.52 -24.68 7.40
N ASN A 256 3.58 -25.58 7.09
CA ASN A 256 3.07 -25.86 5.73
C ASN A 256 2.44 -24.60 5.06
N VAL A 257 3.21 -23.51 4.91
CA VAL A 257 2.88 -22.30 4.17
C VAL A 257 3.22 -22.61 2.73
N ARG A 258 2.21 -22.91 1.91
CA ARG A 258 2.49 -23.35 0.54
C ARG A 258 3.11 -22.22 -0.30
N ARG A 259 2.90 -20.92 0.00
CA ARG A 259 3.16 -19.78 -0.92
C ARG A 259 3.43 -18.45 -0.17
N THR A 260 4.39 -17.62 -0.60
CA THR A 260 4.85 -16.41 0.13
C THR A 260 5.00 -15.18 -0.79
N VAL A 261 4.66 -13.98 -0.31
CA VAL A 261 4.88 -12.68 -0.98
C VAL A 261 5.75 -11.80 -0.09
N VAL A 262 6.78 -11.14 -0.63
CA VAL A 262 7.70 -10.31 0.18
C VAL A 262 7.89 -8.93 -0.45
N TYR A 263 7.75 -7.87 0.35
CA TYR A 263 8.03 -6.48 -0.04
C TYR A 263 9.31 -5.97 0.62
N SER A 264 10.31 -5.58 -0.18
CA SER A 264 11.37 -4.62 0.14
C SER A 264 11.94 -4.62 1.58
N ILE A 265 13.03 -5.36 1.78
CA ILE A 265 14.39 -4.78 1.92
C ILE A 265 15.46 -5.89 2.05
N PRO A 266 16.70 -5.61 1.63
CA PRO A 266 17.88 -6.49 1.73
C PRO A 266 18.28 -6.93 3.15
N TYR A 267 18.94 -8.08 3.17
CA TYR A 267 19.26 -8.92 4.32
C TYR A 267 20.65 -8.61 4.97
N LEU A 268 20.69 -8.88 6.28
CA LEU A 268 21.82 -9.15 7.21
C LEU A 268 22.75 -8.08 7.80
N LYS A 269 23.39 -7.17 7.06
CA LYS A 269 24.60 -6.53 7.65
C LYS A 269 24.37 -5.62 8.86
N VAL A 270 23.22 -4.95 8.97
CA VAL A 270 22.83 -4.19 10.16
C VAL A 270 22.03 -5.04 11.16
N TRP A 271 21.40 -6.12 10.69
CA TRP A 271 20.69 -7.05 11.57
C TRP A 271 21.63 -7.75 12.53
N LYS A 272 22.90 -7.97 12.19
CA LYS A 272 23.87 -8.45 13.16
C LYS A 272 23.97 -7.54 14.39
N LEU A 273 23.90 -6.22 14.21
CA LEU A 273 23.97 -5.24 15.29
C LEU A 273 22.68 -5.22 16.14
N LEU A 274 21.50 -5.31 15.51
CA LEU A 274 20.21 -5.38 16.21
C LEU A 274 19.93 -6.76 16.83
N LEU A 275 20.39 -7.85 16.22
CA LEU A 275 20.33 -9.22 16.74
C LEU A 275 21.36 -9.44 17.86
N GLU A 276 22.51 -8.77 17.83
CA GLU A 276 23.44 -8.69 18.96
C GLU A 276 22.80 -7.98 20.15
N LEU A 277 22.02 -6.91 19.92
CA LEU A 277 21.20 -6.27 20.96
C LEU A 277 20.06 -7.17 21.45
N ALA A 278 19.48 -8.01 20.57
CA ALA A 278 18.43 -8.97 20.92
C ALA A 278 18.94 -10.33 21.44
N LYS A 279 20.26 -10.54 21.52
CA LYS A 279 20.92 -11.83 21.86
C LYS A 279 20.39 -13.04 21.07
N SER A 280 19.87 -12.83 19.85
CA SER A 280 19.28 -13.90 19.03
C SER A 280 20.19 -14.19 17.84
N ASN A 281 20.92 -15.29 17.90
CA ASN A 281 21.80 -15.74 16.83
C ASN A 281 20.96 -16.45 15.74
N MET A 282 20.17 -15.69 14.98
CA MET A 282 19.21 -16.26 14.03
C MET A 282 19.60 -15.93 12.58
N TYR A 283 20.48 -16.77 12.04
CA TYR A 283 20.66 -16.87 10.59
C TYR A 283 19.43 -17.53 9.99
N MET A 284 18.79 -16.84 9.06
CA MET A 284 17.69 -17.38 8.29
C MET A 284 18.23 -18.09 7.06
N ASN A 285 17.87 -19.36 6.93
CA ASN A 285 18.34 -20.23 5.86
C ASN A 285 17.43 -20.07 4.65
N ILE A 286 17.65 -19.02 3.86
CA ILE A 286 16.84 -18.71 2.66
C ILE A 286 16.86 -19.88 1.67
N GLU A 287 17.93 -20.66 1.63
CA GLU A 287 18.04 -21.91 0.86
C GLU A 287 16.96 -22.95 1.23
N ASN A 288 16.36 -22.86 2.41
CA ASN A 288 15.25 -23.73 2.84
C ASN A 288 13.88 -23.29 2.33
N LEU A 289 13.78 -22.14 1.66
CA LEU A 289 12.52 -21.66 1.09
C LEU A 289 11.92 -22.73 0.16
N ALA A 290 10.67 -23.10 0.41
CA ALA A 290 9.97 -24.17 -0.31
C ALA A 290 8.81 -23.67 -1.17
N CYS A 291 8.61 -22.35 -1.22
CA CYS A 291 7.44 -21.73 -1.80
C CYS A 291 7.81 -20.58 -2.75
N PRO A 292 6.94 -20.24 -3.73
CA PRO A 292 7.16 -19.09 -4.59
C PRO A 292 7.29 -17.80 -3.77
N LEU A 293 8.18 -16.92 -4.22
CA LEU A 293 8.57 -15.64 -3.64
C LEU A 293 8.53 -14.56 -4.71
N LEU A 294 7.61 -13.61 -4.55
CA LEU A 294 7.67 -12.31 -5.22
C LEU A 294 8.48 -11.36 -4.35
N TYR A 295 9.57 -10.81 -4.87
CA TYR A 295 10.43 -9.82 -4.24
C TYR A 295 10.28 -8.48 -4.96
N ILE A 296 10.08 -7.41 -4.21
CA ILE A 296 9.81 -6.06 -4.72
C ILE A 296 10.87 -5.13 -4.18
N LEU A 297 11.56 -4.42 -5.07
CA LEU A 297 12.71 -3.56 -4.77
C LEU A 297 12.46 -2.15 -5.30
N GLY A 298 12.67 -1.14 -4.45
CA GLY A 298 12.89 0.24 -4.89
C GLY A 298 14.38 0.50 -5.04
N GLU A 299 14.82 0.96 -6.22
CA GLU A 299 16.25 1.15 -6.49
C GLU A 299 16.85 2.39 -5.80
N ASP A 300 16.01 3.33 -5.36
CA ASP A 300 16.41 4.47 -4.51
C ASP A 300 15.98 4.24 -3.05
N ASP A 301 16.01 2.99 -2.56
CA ASP A 301 15.82 2.71 -1.14
C ASP A 301 17.03 3.24 -0.34
N GLN A 302 16.78 4.30 0.44
CA GLN A 302 17.81 4.96 1.26
C GLN A 302 17.75 4.55 2.73
N ASN A 303 16.83 3.65 3.09
CA ASN A 303 16.66 3.20 4.45
C ASN A 303 17.69 2.10 4.79
N PHE A 304 17.96 1.18 3.85
CA PHE A 304 19.06 0.21 3.98
C PHE A 304 19.71 -0.15 2.63
N PRO A 305 21.00 0.12 2.41
CA PRO A 305 21.69 -0.27 1.17
C PRO A 305 21.84 -1.80 1.07
N SER A 306 21.48 -2.37 -0.07
CA SER A 306 21.49 -3.82 -0.30
C SER A 306 22.89 -4.40 -0.43
N THR A 307 23.26 -5.34 0.44
CA THR A 307 24.56 -6.02 0.37
C THR A 307 24.48 -7.51 0.06
N GLU A 308 23.29 -8.13 0.05
CA GLU A 308 23.15 -9.57 -0.22
C GLU A 308 22.03 -9.88 -1.23
N ASN A 309 22.36 -10.75 -2.18
CA ASN A 309 21.50 -11.10 -3.30
C ASN A 309 20.74 -12.41 -3.03
N ILE A 310 19.48 -12.30 -2.59
CA ILE A 310 18.56 -13.45 -2.37
C ILE A 310 18.51 -14.33 -3.63
N GLU A 311 18.60 -13.73 -4.81
CA GLU A 311 18.64 -14.45 -6.08
C GLU A 311 19.83 -15.40 -6.16
N ASP A 312 21.02 -14.97 -5.77
CA ASP A 312 22.24 -15.79 -5.83
C ASP A 312 22.17 -16.97 -4.85
N ILE A 313 21.61 -16.74 -3.65
CA ILE A 313 21.40 -17.81 -2.65
C ILE A 313 20.44 -18.85 -3.21
N LEU A 314 19.28 -18.44 -3.73
CA LEU A 314 18.28 -19.34 -4.30
C LEU A 314 18.79 -20.02 -5.57
N LYS A 315 19.58 -19.33 -6.39
CA LYS A 315 20.22 -19.89 -7.58
C LYS A 315 21.23 -20.99 -7.20
N THR A 316 22.08 -20.73 -6.20
CA THR A 316 23.05 -21.71 -5.69
C THR A 316 22.33 -22.94 -5.10
N ALA A 317 21.17 -22.75 -4.48
CA ALA A 317 20.33 -23.83 -3.97
C ALA A 317 19.49 -24.57 -5.04
N GLY A 318 19.58 -24.19 -6.32
CA GLY A 318 18.78 -24.79 -7.40
C GLY A 318 17.29 -24.39 -7.40
N LYS A 319 16.95 -23.31 -6.70
CA LYS A 319 15.58 -22.84 -6.42
C LYS A 319 15.24 -21.50 -7.09
N SER A 320 15.97 -21.10 -8.13
CA SER A 320 15.71 -19.87 -8.90
C SER A 320 14.28 -19.80 -9.45
N HIS A 321 13.66 -20.94 -9.76
CA HIS A 321 12.27 -21.02 -10.23
C HIS A 321 11.22 -20.55 -9.20
N LEU A 322 11.58 -20.43 -7.92
CA LEU A 322 10.71 -19.90 -6.88
C LEU A 322 10.78 -18.37 -6.79
N TYR A 323 11.81 -17.74 -7.35
CA TYR A 323 12.07 -16.31 -7.18
C TYR A 323 11.54 -15.51 -8.36
N THR A 324 10.86 -14.41 -8.08
CA THR A 324 10.47 -13.39 -9.06
C THR A 324 10.77 -12.02 -8.47
N CYS A 325 11.53 -11.19 -9.18
CA CYS A 325 11.91 -9.86 -8.72
C CYS A 325 11.23 -8.78 -9.57
N LEU A 326 10.66 -7.76 -8.91
CA LEU A 326 10.21 -6.51 -9.50
C LEU A 326 11.11 -5.40 -8.99
N SER A 327 11.88 -4.78 -9.89
CA SER A 327 12.77 -3.66 -9.58
C SER A 327 12.18 -2.37 -10.13
N TYR A 328 12.07 -1.35 -9.27
CA TYR A 328 11.47 -0.07 -9.62
C TYR A 328 12.49 1.07 -9.51
N PRO A 329 13.04 1.53 -10.65
CA PRO A 329 13.93 2.69 -10.70
C PRO A 329 13.31 3.93 -10.07
N GLY A 330 14.05 4.58 -9.18
CA GLY A 330 13.59 5.80 -8.50
C GLY A 330 12.47 5.60 -7.48
N ALA A 331 12.04 4.37 -7.18
CA ALA A 331 11.19 4.08 -6.04
C ALA A 331 12.03 3.90 -4.76
N GLY A 332 11.44 4.27 -3.63
CA GLY A 332 12.10 4.22 -2.32
C GLY A 332 11.60 3.05 -1.47
N HIS A 333 11.86 3.14 -0.17
CA HIS A 333 11.58 2.06 0.78
C HIS A 333 10.10 1.74 0.97
N LEU A 334 9.26 2.78 1.04
CA LEU A 334 7.87 2.66 1.50
C LEU A 334 6.89 2.46 0.33
N ILE A 335 6.98 1.32 -0.35
CA ILE A 335 6.01 0.95 -1.40
C ILE A 335 4.67 0.56 -0.75
N GLU A 336 3.85 1.58 -0.51
CA GLU A 336 2.50 1.50 0.07
C GLU A 336 1.45 1.13 -0.98
N PRO A 337 0.18 0.85 -0.60
CA PRO A 337 -0.91 0.72 -1.58
C PRO A 337 -1.04 1.96 -2.49
N PRO A 338 -1.63 1.80 -3.69
CA PRO A 338 -1.69 2.83 -4.72
C PRO A 338 -2.22 4.17 -4.22
N TYR A 339 -1.71 5.25 -4.82
CA TYR A 339 -2.10 6.64 -4.56
C TYR A 339 -1.85 7.12 -3.12
N THR A 340 -1.18 6.33 -2.29
CA THR A 340 -0.67 6.81 -1.00
C THR A 340 0.44 7.83 -1.28
N PRO A 341 0.38 9.04 -0.69
CA PRO A 341 1.35 10.08 -1.00
C PRO A 341 2.78 9.68 -0.62
N HIS A 342 3.70 9.95 -1.53
CA HIS A 342 5.11 9.61 -1.35
C HIS A 342 5.73 10.40 -0.19
N SER A 343 6.31 9.69 0.78
CA SER A 343 7.08 10.27 1.87
C SER A 343 8.54 9.88 1.70
N ARG A 344 9.35 10.78 1.12
CA ARG A 344 10.80 10.57 0.98
C ARG A 344 11.50 10.47 2.34
N MET A 345 10.95 11.17 3.33
CA MET A 345 11.52 11.32 4.66
C MET A 345 10.39 11.53 5.67
N SER A 346 10.47 10.87 6.82
CA SER A 346 9.51 11.09 7.91
C SER A 346 10.13 10.87 9.28
N VAL A 347 9.54 11.46 10.31
CA VAL A 347 9.87 11.12 11.69
C VAL A 347 9.44 9.69 11.96
N TRP A 348 10.41 8.84 12.30
CA TRP A 348 10.21 7.49 12.79
C TRP A 348 10.53 7.46 14.28
N ARG A 349 9.73 6.72 15.05
CA ARG A 349 9.84 6.67 16.51
C ARG A 349 9.92 5.22 16.95
N ILE A 350 11.03 4.85 17.58
CA ILE A 350 11.13 3.68 18.46
C ILE A 350 11.29 4.25 19.85
N LYS A 351 10.32 4.04 20.75
CA LYS A 351 10.46 4.62 22.10
C LYS A 351 11.76 4.16 22.77
N PRO A 352 12.56 5.07 23.37
CA PRO A 352 12.29 6.50 23.60
C PRO A 352 12.75 7.47 22.48
N GLU A 353 13.44 6.98 21.47
CA GLU A 353 14.12 7.78 20.44
C GLU A 353 13.18 8.23 19.30
N LYS A 354 13.46 9.42 18.77
CA LYS A 354 12.86 9.92 17.52
C LYS A 354 14.00 10.13 16.53
N MET A 355 13.86 9.54 15.35
CA MET A 355 14.84 9.65 14.29
C MET A 355 14.14 10.13 13.02
N LEU A 356 14.86 10.89 12.21
CA LEU A 356 14.41 11.24 10.87
C LEU A 356 14.88 10.15 9.94
N ALA A 357 13.94 9.34 9.44
CA ALA A 357 14.25 8.25 8.53
C ALA A 357 14.19 8.75 7.09
N LEU A 358 15.21 8.41 6.30
CA LEU A 358 15.27 8.69 4.87
C LEU A 358 14.87 7.43 4.13
N TRP A 359 13.70 7.47 3.50
CA TRP A 359 13.11 6.34 2.79
C TRP A 359 13.55 6.30 1.33
N GLY A 360 13.98 7.45 0.79
CA GLY A 360 14.32 7.61 -0.61
C GLY A 360 13.10 7.59 -1.53
N GLY A 361 13.33 7.53 -2.84
CA GLY A 361 12.31 7.60 -3.89
C GLY A 361 12.07 9.01 -4.45
N HIS A 362 11.64 9.07 -5.71
CA HIS A 362 11.15 10.25 -6.39
C HIS A 362 9.63 10.15 -6.56
N THR A 363 8.89 11.23 -6.34
CA THR A 363 7.42 11.18 -6.17
C THR A 363 6.69 10.45 -7.31
N ALA A 364 6.92 10.82 -8.58
CA ALA A 364 6.21 10.19 -9.70
C ALA A 364 6.67 8.73 -9.96
N PRO A 365 7.97 8.40 -10.05
CA PRO A 365 8.41 7.00 -10.15
C PRO A 365 7.95 6.13 -8.99
N HIS A 366 7.95 6.66 -7.76
CA HIS A 366 7.50 5.96 -6.57
C HIS A 366 5.99 5.68 -6.63
N ALA A 367 5.18 6.67 -7.03
CA ALA A 367 3.73 6.49 -7.23
C ALA A 367 3.44 5.39 -8.27
N ALA A 368 4.11 5.42 -9.41
CA ALA A 368 3.98 4.39 -10.45
C ALA A 368 4.37 2.99 -9.93
N ALA A 369 5.43 2.91 -9.11
CA ALA A 369 5.84 1.66 -8.47
C ALA A 369 4.77 1.12 -7.50
N GLN A 370 4.10 1.97 -6.73
CA GLN A 370 3.01 1.55 -5.84
C GLN A 370 1.82 0.98 -6.61
N GLU A 371 1.44 1.62 -7.72
CA GLU A 371 0.37 1.16 -8.62
C GLU A 371 0.68 -0.22 -9.23
N ASP A 372 1.87 -0.35 -9.83
CA ASP A 372 2.28 -1.58 -10.49
C ASP A 372 2.51 -2.71 -9.49
N ALA A 373 3.22 -2.45 -8.39
CA ALA A 373 3.49 -3.43 -7.35
C ALA A 373 2.18 -4.01 -6.82
N TRP A 374 1.21 -3.17 -6.42
CA TRP A 374 -0.07 -3.66 -5.89
C TRP A 374 -0.80 -4.58 -6.86
N LYS A 375 -0.81 -4.22 -8.14
CA LYS A 375 -1.38 -5.05 -9.21
C LYS A 375 -0.66 -6.39 -9.35
N GLU A 376 0.68 -6.40 -9.34
CA GLU A 376 1.47 -7.63 -9.43
C GLU A 376 1.35 -8.51 -8.18
N ILE A 377 1.21 -7.92 -7.00
CA ILE A 377 0.92 -8.64 -5.76
C ILE A 377 -0.42 -9.34 -5.82
N LEU A 378 -1.48 -8.64 -6.23
CA LEU A 378 -2.81 -9.25 -6.36
C LEU A 378 -2.80 -10.38 -7.40
N LYS A 379 -2.13 -10.18 -8.55
CA LYS A 379 -1.95 -11.24 -9.57
C LYS A 379 -1.19 -12.43 -9.03
N PHE A 380 -0.12 -12.19 -8.28
CA PHE A 380 0.68 -13.24 -7.67
C PHE A 380 -0.16 -14.02 -6.65
N LEU A 381 -0.86 -13.33 -5.75
CA LEU A 381 -1.75 -13.95 -4.77
C LEU A 381 -2.88 -14.74 -5.43
N ASP A 382 -3.48 -14.24 -6.51
CA ASP A 382 -4.52 -14.96 -7.25
C ASP A 382 -3.97 -16.24 -7.90
N LYS A 383 -2.84 -16.11 -8.61
CA LYS A 383 -2.16 -17.25 -9.25
C LYS A 383 -1.81 -18.33 -8.24
N ASN A 384 -1.37 -17.91 -7.05
CA ASN A 384 -0.85 -18.81 -6.05
C ASN A 384 -1.93 -19.33 -5.09
N LEU A 385 -2.87 -18.52 -4.63
CA LEU A 385 -3.83 -18.91 -3.59
C LEU A 385 -5.20 -19.33 -4.15
N ARG A 386 -5.64 -18.80 -5.30
CA ARG A 386 -6.97 -19.11 -5.86
C ARG A 386 -6.96 -20.25 -6.88
N ARG A 387 -5.97 -20.28 -7.78
CA ARG A 387 -5.92 -21.28 -8.84
C ARG A 387 -5.58 -22.66 -8.28
N HIS A 388 -6.32 -23.68 -8.70
CA HIS A 388 -6.01 -25.08 -8.41
C HIS A 388 -4.66 -25.44 -9.06
N SER A 389 -3.63 -25.70 -8.26
CA SER A 389 -2.62 -26.67 -8.68
C SER A 389 -3.32 -28.03 -8.66
N PRO A 390 -3.39 -28.78 -9.76
CA PRO A 390 -3.92 -30.14 -9.70
C PRO A 390 -3.03 -30.95 -8.73
N PRO A 391 -3.60 -31.79 -7.86
CA PRO A 391 -2.80 -32.70 -7.07
C PRO A 391 -2.08 -33.65 -8.03
N SER A 392 -0.74 -33.55 -8.08
CA SER A 392 0.08 -34.60 -8.66
C SER A 392 0.03 -35.82 -7.74
N CYS A 393 -0.90 -36.72 -8.01
CA CYS A 393 -0.83 -38.09 -7.51
C CYS A 393 -1.30 -39.03 -8.63
N PRO A 394 -0.52 -40.07 -8.99
CA PRO A 394 -0.88 -40.95 -10.08
C PRO A 394 -2.02 -41.86 -9.64
N TYR A 395 -3.19 -41.69 -10.27
CA TYR A 395 -4.28 -42.65 -10.14
C TYR A 395 -3.86 -43.96 -10.81
N VAL A 396 -3.49 -44.95 -10.00
CA VAL A 396 -3.46 -46.35 -10.43
C VAL A 396 -4.92 -46.80 -10.54
N LYS A 397 -5.39 -46.94 -11.78
CA LYS A 397 -6.69 -47.54 -12.08
C LYS A 397 -6.53 -49.05 -11.89
N LYS A 398 -7.12 -49.62 -10.83
CA LYS A 398 -7.40 -51.06 -10.80
C LYS A 398 -8.56 -51.32 -11.75
N VAL A 399 -8.31 -52.19 -12.72
CA VAL A 399 -9.33 -52.81 -13.56
C VAL A 399 -9.82 -54.04 -12.80
N GLU A 400 -11.11 -54.10 -12.53
CA GLU A 400 -11.87 -55.35 -12.44
C GLU A 400 -12.90 -55.35 -13.56
#